data_AF-A0A968T367-F1
#
_entry.id   AF-A0A968T367-F1
#
_cell.length_a   1.000
_cell.length_b   1.000
_cell.length_c   1.000
_cell.angle_alpha   90.00
_cell.angle_beta   90.00
_cell.angle_gamma   90.00
#
_symmetry.space_group_name_H-M   'P 1'
#
loop_
_entity.id
_entity.type
_entity.pdbx_description
1 polymer ?
#
loop_
_entity_poly.entity_id
_entity_poly.type
_entity_poly.pdbx_seq_one_letter_code
_entity_poly.pdbx_strand_id
1 'polypeptide(L)' 'PPHLVEHIVLTGEVTALFDVFGQQRIKEGKYSAGAIDSKWTEEIKKDFREWAKANRDKLPMSLESLNKYLETRNF' A
#
# COMPACT_ATOMS: atom_id res chain seq x y z
N PRO A 1 21.40 0.32 17.11
CA PRO A 1 21.56 0.97 15.80
C PRO A 1 20.19 1.40 15.22
N PRO A 2 19.89 2.71 15.15
CA PRO A 2 18.54 3.24 14.82
C PRO A 2 18.04 2.90 13.40
N HIS A 3 18.95 2.61 12.46
CA HIS A 3 18.64 2.30 11.06
C HIS A 3 17.86 0.99 10.82
N LEU A 4 17.82 0.07 11.80
CA LEU A 4 17.02 -1.15 11.70
C LEU A 4 15.57 -0.96 12.16
N VAL A 5 15.30 0.03 13.02
CA VAL A 5 13.97 0.27 13.59
C VAL A 5 13.09 0.99 12.58
N GLU A 6 13.62 1.98 11.87
CA GLU A 6 12.89 2.69 10.81
C GLU A 6 12.40 1.75 9.70
N HIS A 7 13.22 0.77 9.29
CA HIS A 7 12.84 -0.17 8.23
C HIS A 7 11.66 -1.07 8.63
N ILE A 8 11.60 -1.51 9.90
CA ILE A 8 10.53 -2.37 10.40
C ILE A 8 9.23 -1.58 10.54
N VAL A 9 9.31 -0.36 11.06
CA VAL A 9 8.14 0.53 11.21
C VAL A 9 7.56 0.88 9.84
N LEU A 10 8.40 1.30 8.89
CA LEU A 10 7.99 1.59 7.51
C LEU A 10 7.32 0.39 6.84
N THR A 11 7.83 -0.82 7.07
CA THR A 11 7.24 -2.04 6.52
C THR A 11 5.86 -2.32 7.12
N GLY A 12 5.70 -2.18 8.44
CA GLY A 12 4.44 -2.39 9.13
C GLY A 12 3.35 -1.39 8.72
N GLU A 13 3.71 -0.11 8.58
CA GLU A 13 2.76 0.93 8.19
C GLU A 13 2.28 0.78 6.74
N VAL A 14 3.17 0.39 5.81
CA VAL A 14 2.78 0.11 4.42
C VAL A 14 1.91 -1.15 4.33
N THR A 15 2.18 -2.18 5.12
CA THR A 15 1.32 -3.36 5.20
C THR A 15 -0.07 -3.00 5.73
N ALA A 16 -0.17 -2.16 6.77
CA ALA A 16 -1.46 -1.67 7.26
C ALA A 16 -2.21 -0.87 6.19
N LEU A 17 -1.51 -0.04 5.41
CA LEU A 17 -2.08 0.69 4.27
C LEU A 17 -2.66 -0.24 3.21
N PHE A 18 -1.94 -1.31 2.86
CA PHE A 18 -2.43 -2.31 1.91
C PHE A 18 -3.67 -3.03 2.42
N ASP A 19 -3.73 -3.37 3.70
CA ASP A 19 -4.91 -3.98 4.30
C ASP A 19 -6.12 -3.03 4.26
N VAL A 20 -5.94 -1.76 4.64
CA VAL A 20 -7.01 -0.75 4.58
C VAL A 20 -7.53 -0.57 3.15
N PHE A 21 -6.63 -0.46 2.17
CA PHE A 21 -6.99 -0.39 0.76
C PHE A 21 -7.75 -1.64 0.32
N GLY A 22 -7.20 -2.82 0.61
CA GLY A 22 -7.77 -4.10 0.26
C GLY A 22 -9.18 -4.28 0.79
N GLN A 23 -9.36 -4.10 2.09
CA GLN A 23 -10.67 -4.17 2.75
C GLN A 23 -11.67 -3.17 2.16
N GLN A 24 -11.23 -1.96 1.82
CA GLN A 24 -12.08 -0.96 1.20
C GLN A 24 -12.55 -1.41 -0.18
N ARG A 25 -11.64 -1.88 -1.04
CA ARG A 25 -11.98 -2.36 -2.38
C ARG A 25 -12.85 -3.60 -2.39
N ILE A 26 -12.65 -4.49 -1.42
CA ILE A 26 -13.51 -5.66 -1.21
C ILE A 26 -14.92 -5.22 -0.80
N LYS A 27 -15.04 -4.25 0.12
CA LYS A 27 -16.34 -3.68 0.52
C LYS A 27 -17.05 -2.96 -0.62
N GLU A 28 -16.30 -2.30 -1.50
CA GLU A 28 -16.82 -1.66 -2.72
C GLU A 28 -17.17 -2.67 -3.83
N GLY A 29 -16.81 -3.95 -3.66
CA GLY A 29 -17.02 -4.99 -4.67
C GLY A 29 -16.12 -4.85 -5.91
N LYS A 30 -15.09 -4.00 -5.86
CA LYS A 30 -14.17 -3.75 -6.98
C LYS A 30 -13.18 -4.91 -7.18
N TYR A 31 -12.71 -5.50 -6.07
CA TYR A 31 -11.81 -6.64 -6.07
C TYR A 31 -12.32 -7.70 -5.09
N SER A 32 -12.05 -8.98 -5.40
CA SER A 32 -12.30 -10.07 -4.46
C SER A 32 -11.16 -10.19 -3.45
N ALA A 33 -11.43 -10.73 -2.26
CA ALA A 33 -10.41 -11.01 -1.26
C ALA A 33 -9.24 -11.83 -1.85
N GLY A 34 -9.55 -12.85 -2.65
CA GLY A 34 -8.52 -13.66 -3.32
C GLY A 34 -7.65 -12.88 -4.31
N ALA A 35 -8.17 -11.81 -4.92
CA ALA A 35 -7.38 -10.96 -5.83
C ALA A 35 -6.44 -10.02 -5.05
N ILE A 36 -6.85 -9.55 -3.88
CA ILE A 36 -6.03 -8.71 -2.99
C ILE A 36 -4.99 -9.54 -2.24
N ASP A 37 -5.32 -10.77 -1.82
CA ASP A 37 -4.38 -11.72 -1.20
C ASP A 37 -3.37 -12.31 -2.21
N SER A 38 -3.71 -12.29 -3.50
CA SER A 38 -2.83 -12.78 -4.57
C SER A 38 -1.81 -11.73 -5.01
N LYS A 39 -0.91 -12.11 -5.93
CA LYS A 39 0.02 -11.18 -6.57
C LYS A 39 -0.76 -10.06 -7.27
N TRP A 40 -0.57 -8.81 -6.81
CA TRP A 40 -1.25 -7.66 -7.38
C TRP A 40 -0.88 -7.47 -8.86
N THR A 41 -1.91 -7.31 -9.68
CA THR A 41 -1.75 -6.94 -11.10
C THR A 41 -1.40 -5.47 -11.21
N GLU A 42 -0.86 -5.07 -12.37
CA GLU A 42 -0.56 -3.66 -12.68
C GLU A 42 -1.76 -2.74 -12.47
N GLU A 43 -2.98 -3.24 -12.69
CA GLU A 43 -4.22 -2.53 -12.44
C GLU A 43 -4.43 -2.23 -10.96
N ILE A 44 -4.27 -3.23 -10.08
CA ILE A 44 -4.41 -3.06 -8.62
C ILE A 44 -3.33 -2.12 -8.10
N LYS A 45 -2.09 -2.25 -8.59
CA LYS A 45 -0.98 -1.37 -8.20
C LYS A 45 -1.27 0.08 -8.60
N LYS A 46 -1.77 0.32 -9.81
CA LYS A 46 -2.16 1.66 -10.27
C LYS A 46 -3.31 2.20 -9.43
N ASP A 47 -4.33 1.38 -9.17
CA ASP A 47 -5.47 1.76 -8.35
C ASP A 47 -5.06 2.10 -6.90
N PHE A 48 -4.12 1.35 -6.32
CA PHE A 48 -3.54 1.69 -5.02
C PHE A 48 -2.81 3.04 -5.04
N ARG A 49 -2.02 3.33 -6.08
CA ARG A 49 -1.34 4.62 -6.24
C ARG A 49 -2.34 5.77 -6.36
N GLU A 50 -3.45 5.58 -7.08
CA GLU A 50 -4.52 6.59 -7.16
C GLU A 50 -5.29 6.72 -5.85
N TRP A 51 -5.58 5.61 -5.19
CA TRP A 51 -6.21 5.59 -3.87
C TRP A 51 -5.35 6.29 -2.83
N ALA A 52 -4.03 6.09 -2.84
CA ALA A 52 -3.08 6.79 -1.98
C ALA A 52 -3.08 8.31 -2.24
N LYS A 53 -3.24 8.75 -3.50
CA LYS A 53 -3.43 10.18 -3.86
C LYS A 53 -4.73 10.75 -3.34
N ALA A 54 -5.80 9.96 -3.32
CA ALA A 54 -7.08 10.38 -2.76
C ALA A 54 -7.09 10.36 -1.22
N ASN A 55 -6.31 9.47 -0.59
CA ASN A 55 -6.30 9.21 0.85
C ASN A 55 -5.00 9.69 1.52
N ARG A 56 -4.55 10.90 1.19
CA ARG A 56 -3.28 11.46 1.72
C ARG A 56 -3.28 11.58 3.25
N ASP A 57 -4.43 11.84 3.85
CA ASP A 57 -4.61 11.89 5.32
C ASP A 57 -4.34 10.54 6.01
N LYS A 58 -4.47 9.42 5.29
CA LYS A 58 -4.22 8.08 5.84
C LYS A 58 -2.79 7.61 5.60
N LEU A 59 -1.99 8.37 4.86
CA LEU A 59 -0.62 7.99 4.58
C LEU A 59 0.26 8.31 5.80
N PRO A 60 1.04 7.35 6.30
CA PRO A 60 2.02 7.57 7.37
C PRO A 60 3.21 8.40 6.86
N MET A 61 3.33 8.57 5.54
CA MET A 61 4.44 9.21 4.87
C MET A 61 3.98 9.94 3.60
N SER A 62 4.88 10.72 3.01
CA SER A 62 4.65 11.35 1.72
C SER A 62 4.46 10.32 0.60
N LEU A 63 3.62 10.66 -0.38
CA LEU A 63 3.37 9.85 -1.58
C LEU A 63 4.64 9.47 -2.34
N GLU A 64 5.62 10.37 -2.35
CA GLU A 64 6.91 10.16 -2.97
C GLU A 64 7.73 9.09 -2.24
N SER A 65 7.76 9.16 -0.90
CA SER A 65 8.39 8.15 -0.04
C SER A 65 7.73 6.79 -0.21
N LEU A 66 6.39 6.75 -0.26
CA LEU A 66 5.63 5.53 -0.52
C LEU A 66 6.00 4.94 -1.88
N ASN A 67 5.95 5.73 -2.96
CA ASN A 67 6.33 5.24 -4.30
C ASN A 67 7.76 4.70 -4.31
N LYS A 68 8.72 5.41 -3.72
CA LYS A 68 10.11 4.95 -3.65
C LYS A 68 10.23 3.63 -2.87
N TYR A 69 9.50 3.49 -1.77
CA TYR A 69 9.46 2.26 -1.00
C TYR A 69 8.87 1.09 -1.82
N LEU A 70 7.78 1.33 -2.55
CA LEU A 70 7.16 0.35 -3.45
C LEU A 70 8.13 -0.09 -4.55
N GLU A 71 8.79 0.85 -5.22
CA GLU A 71 9.77 0.56 -6.27
C GLU A 71 10.96 -0.25 -5.74
N THR A 72 11.43 0.06 -4.53
CA THR A 72 12.52 -0.69 -3.87
C THR A 72 12.14 -2.15 -3.62
N ARG A 73 10.85 -2.46 -3.49
CA ARG A 73 10.33 -3.82 -3.24
C ARG A 73 9.92 -4.54 -4.53
N ASN A 74 10.30 -4.00 -5.70
CA ASN A 74 9.90 -4.52 -7.00
C ASN A 74 8.37 -4.62 -7.15
N PHE A 75 7.68 -3.65 -6.53
CA PHE A 75 6.25 -3.50 -6.62
C PHE A 75 5.86 -2.81 -7.92
#